data_AF-A0A8T3R7M5-F1
#
_entry.id   AF-A0A8T3R7M5-F1
#
_cell.length_a   1.000
_cell.length_b   1.000
_cell.length_c   1.000
_cell.angle_alpha   90.00
_cell.angle_beta   90.00
_cell.angle_gamma   90.00
#
_symmetry.space_group_name_H-M   'P 1'
#
loop_
_entity.id
_entity.type
_entity.pdbx_description
1 polymer ?
#
loop_
_entity_poly.entity_id
_entity_poly.type
_entity_poly.pdbx_seq_one_letter_code
_entity_poly.pdbx_strand_id
1 'polypeptide(L)'
;MRWFTALVVVSLLTAACGANPPSASPSPISTPSASTTPSAAGATPTAVPITPSPSPPISRTDGWRADIDALLQARERLHPDPWHALPRETWLAAADVVKAAIPTLTDDQALVELVRLAAMPGWTGREGHTGIFPFGADSGTH
;
A
#
# COMPACT_ATOMS: atom_id res chain seq x y z
N MET A 1 14.93 39.37 0.41
CA MET A 1 14.05 40.02 1.39
C MET A 1 12.96 40.78 0.67
N ARG A 2 11.73 40.27 0.70
CA ARG A 2 10.46 41.01 0.61
C ARG A 2 9.34 40.00 0.82
N TRP A 3 8.77 40.06 2.02
CA TRP A 3 7.65 39.27 2.50
C TRP A 3 6.37 39.76 1.85
N PHE A 4 5.54 38.84 1.37
CA PHE A 4 4.13 39.12 1.08
C PHE A 4 3.28 38.25 2.00
N THR A 5 2.85 38.87 3.09
CA THR A 5 1.80 38.38 3.98
C THR A 5 0.49 38.51 3.22
N ALA A 6 -0.11 37.39 2.80
CA ALA A 6 -1.44 37.39 2.20
C ALA A 6 -2.44 36.75 3.17
N LEU A 7 -3.46 37.56 3.44
CA LEU A 7 -4.60 37.37 4.32
C LEU A 7 -5.19 35.95 4.30
N VAL A 8 -5.44 35.45 5.50
CA VAL A 8 -6.37 34.35 5.80
C VAL A 8 -7.79 34.83 5.49
N VAL A 9 -8.48 34.15 4.56
CA VAL A 9 -9.94 34.25 4.38
C VAL A 9 -10.52 32.90 4.78
N VAL A 10 -11.03 32.81 6.01
CA VAL A 10 -11.86 31.70 6.48
C VAL A 10 -13.29 31.99 6.03
N SER A 11 -13.72 31.32 4.97
CA SER A 11 -15.14 31.29 4.58
C SER A 11 -15.81 30.10 5.24
N LEU A 12 -16.53 30.37 6.33
CA LEU A 12 -17.53 29.47 6.90
C LEU A 12 -18.80 29.54 6.04
N LEU A 13 -19.00 28.54 5.16
CA LEU A 13 -20.32 28.29 4.57
C LEU A 13 -20.98 27.12 5.32
N THR A 14 -21.93 27.47 6.19
CA THR A 14 -22.92 26.55 6.73
C THR A 14 -24.05 26.35 5.71
N ALA A 15 -24.05 25.20 5.04
CA ALA A 15 -25.22 24.71 4.29
C ALA A 15 -25.96 23.67 5.14
N ALA A 16 -27.20 24.01 5.48
CA ALA A 16 -28.14 23.15 6.17
C ALA A 16 -28.90 22.23 5.19
N CYS A 17 -29.52 21.20 5.78
CA CYS A 17 -30.58 20.34 5.24
C CYS A 17 -30.16 19.13 4.38
N GLY A 18 -30.09 17.97 5.06
CA GLY A 18 -31.15 16.97 4.92
C GLY A 18 -31.06 16.01 3.74
N ALA A 19 -30.48 14.83 3.97
CA ALA A 19 -30.90 13.60 3.32
C ALA A 19 -30.54 12.42 4.24
N ASN A 20 -31.55 11.77 4.82
CA ASN A 20 -31.38 10.44 5.41
C ASN A 20 -31.01 9.47 4.29
N PRO A 21 -29.97 8.63 4.44
CA PRO A 21 -29.74 7.54 3.51
C PRO A 21 -30.85 6.47 3.67
N PRO A 22 -31.26 5.78 2.60
CA PRO A 22 -32.15 4.64 2.73
C PRO A 22 -31.46 3.52 3.51
N SER A 23 -32.15 2.98 4.53
CA SER A 23 -31.78 1.72 5.17
C SER A 23 -31.69 0.62 4.13
N ALA A 24 -30.47 0.21 3.79
CA ALA A 24 -30.24 -1.01 3.04
C ALA A 24 -30.53 -2.20 3.97
N SER A 25 -31.51 -3.03 3.60
CA SER A 25 -31.71 -4.34 4.23
C SER A 25 -30.49 -5.23 4.00
N PRO A 26 -29.95 -5.90 5.03
CA PRO A 26 -28.90 -6.88 4.82
C PRO A 26 -29.46 -8.08 4.06
N SER A 27 -28.85 -8.43 2.94
CA SER A 27 -29.09 -9.72 2.28
C SER A 27 -28.63 -10.86 3.19
N PRO A 28 -29.34 -12.00 3.23
CA PRO A 28 -28.89 -13.16 3.99
C PRO A 28 -27.57 -13.70 3.39
N ILE A 29 -26.60 -13.92 4.27
CA ILE A 29 -25.35 -14.62 4.00
C ILE A 29 -25.69 -16.02 3.47
N SER A 30 -25.29 -16.31 2.24
CA SER A 30 -25.30 -17.68 1.72
C SER A 30 -24.14 -18.44 2.36
N THR A 31 -24.47 -19.45 3.16
CA THR A 31 -23.53 -20.42 3.73
C THR A 31 -22.77 -21.13 2.61
N PRO A 32 -21.43 -21.20 2.63
CA PRO A 32 -20.71 -22.11 1.76
C PRO A 32 -20.99 -23.56 2.19
N SER A 33 -21.51 -24.36 1.26
CA SER A 33 -21.59 -25.82 1.42
C SER A 33 -20.18 -26.40 1.41
N ALA A 34 -19.80 -27.02 2.53
CA ALA A 34 -18.60 -27.83 2.61
C ALA A 34 -18.79 -29.10 1.75
N SER A 35 -18.16 -29.14 0.58
CA SER A 35 -17.97 -30.38 -0.17
C SER A 35 -16.71 -31.08 0.31
N THR A 36 -16.86 -32.03 1.21
CA THR A 36 -15.83 -32.99 1.60
C THR A 36 -15.56 -33.93 0.43
N THR A 37 -14.39 -33.83 -0.20
CA THR A 37 -13.86 -34.88 -1.09
C THR A 37 -12.73 -35.63 -0.36
N PRO A 38 -12.70 -36.97 -0.40
CA PRO A 38 -11.68 -37.75 0.28
C PRO A 38 -10.32 -37.68 -0.40
N SER A 39 -9.31 -37.68 0.47
CA SER A 39 -7.87 -37.65 0.24
C SER A 39 -7.39 -38.87 -0.56
N ALA A 40 -6.77 -38.61 -1.72
CA ALA A 40 -5.95 -39.59 -2.42
C ALA A 40 -4.56 -39.63 -1.75
N ALA A 41 -4.25 -40.76 -1.12
CA ALA A 41 -2.96 -41.06 -0.51
C ALA A 41 -1.87 -41.17 -1.59
N GLY A 42 -1.22 -40.05 -1.90
CA GLY A 42 0.02 -39.98 -2.68
C GLY A 42 1.22 -40.01 -1.72
N ALA A 43 2.13 -40.95 -1.93
CA ALA A 43 3.36 -41.10 -1.16
C ALA A 43 4.17 -39.79 -1.10
N THR A 44 4.50 -39.35 0.12
CA THR A 44 5.35 -38.18 0.36
C THR A 44 6.80 -38.50 -0.02
N PRO A 45 7.42 -37.77 -0.97
CA PRO A 45 8.87 -37.80 -1.11
C PRO A 45 9.50 -37.22 0.17
N THR A 46 10.45 -37.95 0.74
CA THR A 46 11.27 -37.48 1.88
C THR A 46 11.98 -36.19 1.47
N ALA A 47 11.48 -35.05 1.95
CA ALA A 47 12.10 -33.75 1.72
C ALA A 47 13.44 -33.69 2.47
N VAL A 48 14.53 -33.52 1.73
CA VAL A 48 15.84 -33.17 2.29
C VAL A 48 15.73 -31.82 3.01
N PRO A 49 16.26 -31.69 4.24
CA PRO A 49 16.22 -30.43 4.97
C PRO A 49 17.10 -29.40 4.25
N ILE A 50 16.48 -28.43 3.59
CA ILE A 50 17.16 -27.22 3.12
C ILE A 50 17.52 -26.40 4.34
N THR A 51 18.81 -26.32 4.68
CA THR A 51 19.28 -25.36 5.68
C THR A 51 19.33 -24.00 5.00
N PRO A 52 18.51 -23.00 5.39
CA PRO A 52 18.59 -21.69 4.78
C PRO A 52 19.96 -21.07 5.09
N SER A 53 20.70 -20.72 4.04
CA SER A 53 21.94 -19.96 4.20
C SER A 53 21.59 -18.57 4.73
N PRO A 54 22.21 -18.10 5.82
CA PRO A 54 21.91 -16.77 6.34
C PRO A 54 22.38 -15.72 5.33
N SER A 55 21.45 -14.93 4.79
CA SER A 55 21.81 -13.69 4.08
C SER A 55 22.37 -12.68 5.08
N PRO A 56 23.38 -11.88 4.71
CA PRO A 56 23.86 -10.82 5.57
C PRO A 56 22.70 -9.88 5.93
N PRO A 57 22.59 -9.42 7.20
CA PRO A 57 21.51 -8.54 7.59
C PRO A 57 21.66 -7.19 6.88
N ILE A 58 20.65 -6.80 6.10
CA ILE A 58 20.54 -5.44 5.56
C ILE A 58 20.28 -4.48 6.73
N SER A 59 20.84 -3.27 6.67
CA SER A 59 20.53 -2.25 7.67
C SER A 59 19.05 -1.86 7.56
N ARG A 60 18.42 -1.46 8.67
CA ARG A 60 17.03 -1.00 8.69
C ARG A 60 16.79 0.11 7.65
N THR A 61 17.68 1.09 7.59
CA THR A 61 17.58 2.22 6.65
C THR A 61 17.68 1.75 5.21
N ASP A 62 18.60 0.83 4.90
CA ASP A 62 18.77 0.32 3.54
C ASP A 62 17.59 -0.57 3.13
N GLY A 63 17.00 -1.32 4.07
CA GLY A 63 15.79 -2.10 3.85
C GLY A 63 14.62 -1.23 3.40
N TRP A 64 14.29 -0.18 4.15
CA TRP A 64 13.21 0.75 3.77
C TRP A 64 13.46 1.47 2.44
N ARG A 65 14.73 1.83 2.15
CA ARG A 65 15.08 2.42 0.85
C ARG A 65 14.89 1.43 -0.29
N ALA A 66 15.28 0.17 -0.08
CA ALA A 66 15.08 -0.89 -1.05
C ALA A 66 13.59 -1.16 -1.31
N ASP A 67 12.73 -1.12 -0.29
CA ASP A 67 11.28 -1.27 -0.45
C ASP A 67 10.66 -0.13 -1.28
N ILE A 68 11.11 1.11 -1.07
CA ILE A 68 10.70 2.26 -1.88
C ILE A 68 11.15 2.08 -3.34
N ASP A 69 12.40 1.70 -3.56
CA ASP A 69 12.91 1.49 -4.92
C ASP A 69 12.20 0.31 -5.62
N ALA A 70 11.86 -0.75 -4.87
CA ALA A 70 11.08 -1.87 -5.37
C ALA A 70 9.65 -1.45 -5.76
N LEU A 71 8.99 -0.59 -4.98
CA LEU A 71 7.68 -0.02 -5.33
C LEU A 71 7.75 0.76 -6.65
N LEU A 72 8.76 1.62 -6.81
CA LEU A 72 8.96 2.40 -8.04
C LEU A 72 9.16 1.49 -9.26
N GLN A 73 10.04 0.50 -9.12
CA GLN A 73 10.33 -0.46 -10.19
C GLN A 73 9.12 -1.33 -10.54
N ALA A 74 8.38 -1.80 -9.53
CA ALA A 74 7.21 -2.64 -9.72
C ALA A 74 6.13 -1.92 -10.54
N ARG A 75 5.90 -0.63 -10.28
CA ARG A 75 4.92 0.14 -11.05
C ARG A 75 5.33 0.28 -12.52
N GLU A 76 6.58 0.63 -12.78
CA GLU A 76 7.08 0.76 -14.16
C GLU A 76 7.04 -0.58 -14.91
N ARG A 77 7.26 -1.70 -14.22
CA ARG A 77 7.25 -3.03 -14.81
C ARG A 77 5.86 -3.63 -15.01
N LEU A 78 4.95 -3.41 -14.07
CA LEU A 78 3.69 -4.16 -13.96
C LEU A 78 2.46 -3.36 -14.37
N HIS A 79 2.48 -2.03 -14.25
CA HIS A 79 1.32 -1.21 -14.53
C HIS A 79 1.18 -0.98 -16.06
N PRO A 80 0.02 -1.22 -16.68
CA PRO A 80 -0.14 -1.11 -18.13
C PRO A 80 0.13 0.31 -18.68
N ASP A 81 -0.20 1.32 -17.89
CA ASP A 81 0.08 2.73 -18.22
C ASP A 81 0.63 3.44 -16.96
N PRO A 82 1.92 3.29 -16.64
CA PRO A 82 2.43 3.68 -15.34
C PRO A 82 2.43 5.19 -15.13
N TRP A 83 2.10 6.08 -16.07
CA TRP A 83 2.30 7.53 -15.84
C TRP A 83 1.09 8.38 -16.18
N HIS A 84 -0.08 7.78 -16.44
CA HIS A 84 -1.28 8.52 -16.87
C HIS A 84 -1.81 9.53 -15.83
N ALA A 85 -1.77 9.20 -14.53
CA ALA A 85 -2.39 10.03 -13.47
C ALA A 85 -1.37 10.86 -12.68
N LEU A 86 -0.10 10.44 -12.67
CA LEU A 86 0.98 11.07 -11.92
C LEU A 86 2.25 11.08 -12.78
N PRO A 87 2.83 12.26 -13.07
CA PRO A 87 4.10 12.35 -13.78
C PRO A 87 5.21 11.60 -13.03
N ARG A 88 6.06 10.90 -13.80
CA ARG A 88 7.14 10.06 -13.26
C ARG A 88 8.07 10.85 -12.34
N GLU A 89 8.47 12.03 -12.77
CA GLU A 89 9.41 12.91 -12.06
C GLU A 89 8.84 13.37 -10.71
N THR A 90 7.54 13.65 -10.67
CA THR A 90 6.84 14.04 -9.42
C THR A 90 6.86 12.89 -8.42
N TRP A 91 6.66 11.65 -8.87
CA TRP A 91 6.68 10.49 -7.98
C TRP A 91 8.08 10.17 -7.49
N LEU A 92 9.09 10.25 -8.36
CA LEU A 92 10.50 10.07 -8.01
C LEU A 92 10.97 11.11 -6.99
N ALA A 93 10.63 12.39 -7.21
CA ALA A 93 10.95 13.45 -6.27
C ALA A 93 10.32 13.22 -4.88
N ALA A 94 9.07 12.74 -4.84
CA ALA A 94 8.42 12.38 -3.58
C ALA A 94 9.12 11.19 -2.89
N ALA A 95 9.53 10.17 -3.66
CA ALA A 95 10.26 9.03 -3.12
C ALA A 95 11.64 9.44 -2.55
N ASP A 96 12.36 10.34 -3.21
CA ASP A 96 13.65 10.84 -2.73
C ASP A 96 13.52 11.61 -1.41
N VAL A 97 12.45 12.41 -1.25
CA VAL A 97 12.12 13.07 0.02
C VAL A 97 11.90 12.05 1.14
N VAL A 98 11.13 10.99 0.88
CA VAL A 98 10.90 9.94 1.87
C VAL A 98 12.20 9.20 2.21
N LYS A 99 12.99 8.79 1.20
CA LYS A 99 14.27 8.10 1.38
C LYS A 99 15.28 8.90 2.21
N ALA A 100 15.23 10.23 2.12
CA ALA A 100 16.02 11.13 2.94
C ALA A 100 15.54 11.17 4.40
N ALA A 101 14.23 11.08 4.63
CA ALA A 101 13.62 11.10 5.97
C ALA A 101 13.77 9.77 6.75
N ILE A 102 13.86 8.62 6.06
CA ILE A 102 13.90 7.26 6.66
C ILE A 102 14.76 7.13 7.94
N PRO A 103 15.99 7.66 8.02
CA PRO A 103 16.82 7.51 9.23
C PRO A 103 16.19 8.06 10.51
N THR A 104 15.23 8.98 10.38
CA THR A 104 14.55 9.65 11.51
C THR A 104 13.13 9.16 11.76
N LEU A 105 12.56 8.39 10.83
CA LEU A 105 11.21 7.84 10.95
C LEU A 105 11.22 6.55 11.76
N THR A 106 10.18 6.32 12.56
CA THR A 106 9.85 4.98 13.11
C THR A 106 9.42 4.03 11.99
N ASP A 107 9.32 2.72 12.25
CA ASP A 107 8.86 1.76 11.24
C ASP A 107 7.41 2.01 10.81
N ASP A 108 6.53 2.36 11.76
CA ASP A 108 5.15 2.74 11.43
C ASP A 108 5.09 3.98 10.54
N GLN A 109 5.93 4.99 10.82
CA GLN A 109 6.01 6.20 10.00
C GLN A 109 6.57 5.89 8.60
N ALA A 110 7.59 5.05 8.50
CA ALA A 110 8.14 4.61 7.23
C ALA A 110 7.11 3.81 6.41
N LEU A 111 6.34 2.93 7.05
CA LEU A 111 5.23 2.20 6.43
C LEU A 111 4.15 3.16 5.92
N VAL A 112 3.75 4.16 6.72
CA VAL A 112 2.78 5.17 6.30
C VAL A 112 3.27 5.96 5.09
N GLU A 113 4.54 6.35 5.05
CA GLU A 113 5.12 7.01 3.88
C GLU A 113 5.16 6.10 2.65
N LEU A 114 5.49 4.81 2.81
CA LEU A 114 5.44 3.84 1.71
C LEU A 114 4.01 3.67 1.16
N VAL A 115 3.01 3.56 2.04
CA VAL A 115 1.59 3.52 1.67
C VAL A 115 1.17 4.81 0.97
N ARG A 116 1.61 5.97 1.47
CA ARG A 116 1.34 7.26 0.85
C ARG A 116 1.90 7.30 -0.56
N LEU A 117 3.16 6.89 -0.76
CA LEU A 117 3.79 6.80 -2.09
C LEU A 117 2.99 5.89 -3.03
N ALA A 118 2.57 4.71 -2.57
CA ALA A 118 1.77 3.77 -3.36
C ALA A 118 0.41 4.34 -3.76
N ALA A 119 -0.20 5.18 -2.92
CA ALA A 119 -1.49 5.80 -3.15
C ALA A 119 -1.45 7.07 -4.03
N MET A 120 -0.29 7.73 -4.16
CA MET A 120 -0.18 9.00 -4.91
C MET A 120 -0.78 8.95 -6.32
N PRO A 121 -0.57 7.89 -7.13
CA PRO A 121 -1.16 7.82 -8.47
C PRO A 121 -2.70 7.85 -8.50
N GLY A 122 -3.36 7.50 -7.39
CA GLY A 122 -4.82 7.52 -7.27
C GLY A 122 -5.42 8.88 -6.94
N TRP A 123 -4.63 9.90 -6.58
CA TRP A 123 -5.15 11.19 -6.11
C TRP A 123 -5.98 11.97 -7.14
N THR A 124 -5.68 11.81 -8.42
CA THR A 124 -6.32 12.55 -9.53
C THR A 124 -7.17 11.66 -10.42
N GLY A 125 -7.30 10.35 -10.11
CA GLY A 125 -7.82 9.37 -11.05
C GLY A 125 -8.42 8.12 -10.42
N ARG A 126 -8.53 7.06 -11.22
CA ARG A 126 -9.15 5.79 -10.86
C ARG A 126 -8.09 4.70 -10.68
N GLU A 127 -7.08 4.96 -9.85
CA GLU A 127 -6.08 3.95 -9.50
C GLU A 127 -6.43 3.35 -8.12
N GLY A 128 -7.14 2.21 -8.14
CA GLY A 128 -7.61 1.51 -6.95
C GLY A 128 -7.13 0.07 -6.84
N HIS A 129 -6.28 -0.40 -7.76
CA HIS A 129 -5.76 -1.76 -7.77
C HIS A 129 -4.29 -1.83 -7.31
N THR A 130 -3.66 -0.69 -7.11
CA THR A 130 -2.34 -0.55 -6.49
C THR A 130 -2.49 -0.44 -4.97
N GLY A 131 -1.69 -1.21 -4.22
CA GLY A 131 -1.70 -1.19 -2.76
C GLY A 131 -0.45 -1.81 -2.13
N ILE A 132 -0.24 -1.52 -0.85
CA ILE A 132 0.74 -2.19 0.00
C ILE A 132 0.00 -3.19 0.88
N PHE A 133 0.47 -4.43 0.89
CA PHE A 133 -0.08 -5.52 1.69
C PHE A 133 0.98 -5.93 2.72
N PRO A 134 1.05 -5.27 3.89
CA PRO A 134 2.13 -5.46 4.86
C PRO A 134 2.03 -6.79 5.63
N PHE A 135 0.98 -7.57 5.38
CA PHE A 135 0.71 -8.84 6.02
C PHE A 135 0.63 -9.94 4.97
N GLY A 136 1.36 -11.04 5.19
CA GLY A 136 1.30 -12.22 4.33
C GLY A 136 0.01 -13.00 4.54
N ALA A 137 -0.36 -13.86 3.59
CA ALA A 137 -1.53 -14.73 3.76
C ALA A 137 -1.42 -15.67 4.98
N ASP A 138 -0.20 -15.89 5.47
CA ASP A 138 0.17 -16.71 6.62
C ASP A 138 0.20 -15.95 7.96
N SER A 139 0.02 -14.62 7.97
CA SER A 139 0.06 -13.81 9.20
C SER A 139 -1.14 -14.02 10.13
N GLY A 140 -2.16 -14.75 9.70
CA GLY A 140 -3.37 -15.05 10.49
C GLY A 140 -4.30 -13.87 10.75
N THR A 141 -4.15 -12.76 10.01
CA THR A 141 -4.93 -11.52 10.17
C THR A 141 -6.13 -11.43 9.21
N HIS A 142 -6.83 -12.56 8.97
CA HIS A 142 -8.05 -12.60 8.15
C HIS A 142 -9.31 -12.65 9.00
#